data_AF-A0A6P0XJH4-F1
#
_entry.id   AF-A0A6P0XJH4-F1
#
_cell.length_a   1.000
_cell.length_b   1.000
_cell.length_c   1.000
_cell.angle_alpha   90.00
_cell.angle_beta   90.00
_cell.angle_gamma   90.00
#
_symmetry.space_group_name_H-M   'P 1'
#
loop_
_entity.id
_entity.type
_entity.pdbx_description
1 polymer ?
#
loop_
_entity_poly.entity_id
_entity_poly.type
_entity_poly.pdbx_seq_one_letter_code
_entity_poly.pdbx_strand_id
1 'polypeptide(L)' 'MKSIKTKLKVNNYQKTILAKHAGVARHAYNWGLATCITEYKLTKKRPSTVTL' A
#
# COMPACT_ATOMS: atom_id res chain seq x y z
N MET A 1 9.28 -3.36 24.54
CA MET A 1 10.02 -3.38 23.25
C MET A 1 10.57 -1.98 22.98
N LYS A 2 11.90 -1.79 22.97
CA LYS A 2 12.52 -0.49 22.62
C LYS A 2 12.55 -0.37 21.09
N SER A 3 12.01 0.71 20.53
CA SER A 3 12.10 1.00 19.09
C SER A 3 13.53 1.39 18.74
N ILE A 4 14.15 0.68 17.78
CA ILE A 4 15.44 1.06 17.23
C ILE A 4 15.18 2.04 16.08
N LYS A 5 15.59 3.30 16.25
CA LYS A 5 15.46 4.30 15.20
C LYS A 5 16.60 4.14 14.20
N THR A 6 16.32 3.48 13.08
CA THR A 6 17.28 3.33 11.97
C THR A 6 16.97 4.34 10.86
N LYS A 7 18.03 4.84 10.20
CA LYS A 7 17.92 5.70 9.01
C LYS A 7 18.71 5.06 7.88
N LEU A 8 18.11 4.97 6.70
CA LEU A 8 18.80 4.53 5.48
C LEU A 8 19.62 5.70 4.92
N LYS A 9 20.94 5.50 4.77
CA LYS A 9 21.79 6.39 3.97
C LYS A 9 21.70 5.94 2.51
N VAL A 10 21.01 6.73 1.68
CA VAL A 10 20.77 6.41 0.27
C VAL A 10 21.26 7.51 -0.64
N ASN A 11 21.82 7.11 -1.78
CA ASN A 11 22.23 8.05 -2.84
C ASN A 11 21.02 8.49 -3.70
N ASN A 12 21.25 9.41 -4.64
CA ASN A 12 20.19 9.98 -5.47
C ASN A 12 19.48 8.93 -6.33
N TYR A 13 20.19 7.94 -6.84
CA TYR A 13 19.61 6.85 -7.63
C TYR A 13 18.67 5.96 -6.78
N GLN A 14 19.13 5.54 -5.61
CA GLN A 14 18.37 4.72 -4.67
C GLN A 14 17.12 5.46 -4.17
N LYS A 15 17.20 6.77 -3.91
CA LYS A 15 16.02 7.58 -3.55
C LYS A 15 14.93 7.51 -4.62
N THR A 16 15.30 7.64 -5.88
CA THR A 16 14.34 7.56 -7.01
C THR A 16 13.69 6.18 -7.08
N ILE A 17 14.47 5.10 -6.92
CA ILE A 17 13.92 3.73 -6.89
C ILE A 17 12.94 3.56 -5.73
N LEU A 18 13.34 3.96 -4.52
CA LEU A 18 12.49 3.85 -3.34
C LEU A 18 11.18 4.63 -3.51
N ALA A 19 11.24 5.85 -4.07
CA ALA A 19 10.06 6.66 -4.33
C ALA A 19 9.12 5.98 -5.34
N LYS A 20 9.66 5.38 -6.41
CA LYS A 20 8.87 4.61 -7.39
C LYS A 20 8.15 3.43 -6.73
N HIS A 21 8.87 2.60 -5.97
CA HIS A 21 8.25 1.46 -5.28
C HIS A 21 7.22 1.90 -4.23
N ALA A 22 7.50 2.93 -3.45
CA ALA A 22 6.55 3.49 -2.49
C ALA A 22 5.28 3.99 -3.18
N GLY A 23 5.42 4.64 -4.36
CA GLY A 23 4.30 5.06 -5.18
C GLY A 23 3.44 3.90 -5.67
N VAL A 24 4.06 2.87 -6.24
CA VAL A 24 3.35 1.68 -6.75
C VAL A 24 2.63 0.94 -5.61
N ALA A 25 3.31 0.71 -4.48
CA ALA A 25 2.72 0.03 -3.32
C ALA A 25 1.52 0.81 -2.75
N ARG A 26 1.65 2.15 -2.63
CA ARG A 26 0.54 3.01 -2.19
C ARG A 26 -0.63 2.98 -3.16
N HIS A 27 -0.36 3.01 -4.46
CA HIS A 27 -1.41 2.93 -5.48
C HIS A 27 -2.17 1.61 -5.40
N ALA A 28 -1.46 0.47 -5.37
CA ALA A 28 -2.07 -0.85 -5.27
C ALA A 28 -2.95 -0.99 -4.01
N TYR A 29 -2.45 -0.53 -2.85
CA TYR A 29 -3.22 -0.53 -1.61
C TYR A 29 -4.48 0.35 -1.70
N ASN A 30 -4.34 1.58 -2.20
CA ASN A 30 -5.47 2.51 -2.32
C ASN A 30 -6.55 1.96 -3.25
N TRP A 31 -6.15 1.36 -4.37
CA TRP A 31 -7.09 0.72 -5.30
C TRP A 31 -7.84 -0.42 -4.61
N GLY A 32 -7.13 -1.36 -3.99
CA GLY A 32 -7.77 -2.48 -3.29
C GLY A 32 -8.70 -2.03 -2.16
N LEU A 33 -8.31 -1.01 -1.40
CA LEU A 33 -9.15 -0.42 -0.36
C LEU A 33 -10.42 0.22 -0.94
N ALA A 34 -10.30 0.97 -2.04
CA ALA A 34 -11.44 1.59 -2.72
C ALA A 34 -12.43 0.53 -3.25
N THR A 35 -11.91 -0.55 -3.84
CA THR A 35 -12.71 -1.70 -4.28
C THR A 35 -13.46 -2.31 -3.09
N CYS A 36 -12.76 -2.57 -1.98
CA CYS A 36 -13.37 -3.12 -0.76
C CYS A 36 -14.50 -2.25 -0.21
N ILE A 37 -14.28 -0.94 -0.14
CA ILE A 37 -15.28 0.01 0.35
C ILE A 37 -16.50 0.04 -0.58
N THR A 38 -16.28 0.02 -1.89
CA THR A 38 -17.36 0.06 -2.88
C THR A 38 -18.22 -1.18 -2.81
N GLU A 39 -17.62 -2.36 -2.79
CA GLU A 39 -18.37 -3.63 -2.67
C GLU A 39 -19.12 -3.74 -1.35
N TYR A 40 -18.50 -3.31 -0.25
CA TYR A 40 -19.16 -3.31 1.05
C TYR A 40 -20.37 -2.38 1.08
N LYS A 41 -20.30 -1.20 0.46
CA LYS A 41 -21.44 -0.28 0.36
C LYS A 41 -22.60 -0.88 -0.43
N LEU A 42 -22.30 -1.64 -1.49
CA LEU A 42 -23.32 -2.26 -2.36
C LEU A 42 -23.96 -3.49 -1.71
N THR A 43 -23.14 -4.36 -1.11
CA THR A 43 -23.58 -5.71 -0.71
C THR A 43 -23.67 -5.89 0.81
N LYS A 44 -23.11 -4.95 1.59
CA LYS A 44 -22.83 -5.08 3.04
C LYS A 44 -21.94 -6.27 3.40
N LYS A 45 -21.23 -6.85 2.43
CA LYS A 45 -20.30 -7.96 2.60
C LYS A 45 -18.90 -7.53 2.21
N ARG A 46 -17.90 -8.11 2.85
CA ARG A 46 -16.49 -7.85 2.56
C ARG A 46 -16.06 -8.68 1.34
N PRO A 47 -15.25 -8.13 0.41
CA PRO A 47 -14.69 -8.90 -0.69
C PRO A 47 -13.86 -10.08 -0.17
N SER A 48 -13.95 -11.20 -0.88
CA SER A 48 -13.09 -12.35 -0.65
C SER A 48 -11.84 -12.26 -1.51
N THR A 49 -10.80 -13.03 -1.20
CA THR A 49 -9.59 -13.11 -2.05
C THR A 49 -9.90 -13.60 -3.48
N VAL A 50 -11.00 -14.32 -3.69
CA VAL A 50 -11.40 -14.80 -5.03
C VAL A 50 -12.03 -13.67 -5.86
N THR A 51 -12.54 -12.63 -5.22
CA THR A 51 -13.20 -11.48 -5.87
C THR A 51 -12.29 -10.26 -6.03
N LEU A 52 -11.10 -10.26 -5.41
CA LEU A 52 -10.12 -9.18 -5.44
C LEU A 52 -8.98 -9.40 -6.45
#